data_AF-A0A7C1XSV6-F1
#
_entry.id   AF-A0A7C1XSV6-F1
#
_cell.length_a   1.000
_cell.length_b   1.000
_cell.length_c   1.000
_cell.angle_alpha   90.00
_cell.angle_beta   90.00
_cell.angle_gamma   90.00
#
_symmetry.space_group_name_H-M   'P 1'
#
loop_
_entity.id
_entity.type
_entity.pdbx_description
1 polymer ?
#
loop_
_entity_poly.entity_id
_entity_poly.type
_entity_poly.pdbx_seq_one_letter_code
_entity_poly.pdbx_strand_id
1 'polypeptide(L)' 'MSDIVTPRLTVDIIIELRDRPDRPIILIERRNPPPGWAFPG' A
#
# COMPACT_ATOMS: atom_id res chain seq x y z
N MET A 1 23.10 2.05 24.92
CA MET A 1 22.34 3.27 24.60
C MET A 1 21.43 2.89 23.45
N SER A 2 20.11 3.03 23.59
CA SER A 2 19.21 2.85 22.44
C SER A 2 19.42 4.02 21.49
N ASP A 3 19.84 3.76 20.27
CA ASP A 3 19.90 4.78 19.23
C ASP A 3 18.49 5.34 19.01
N ILE A 4 18.35 6.67 19.05
CA ILE A 4 17.10 7.33 18.69
C ILE A 4 16.99 7.28 17.16
N VAL A 5 16.16 6.38 16.66
CA VAL A 5 15.89 6.24 15.21
C VAL A 5 14.59 6.96 14.87
N THR A 6 14.66 7.94 13.97
CA THR A 6 13.47 8.54 13.37
C THR A 6 12.85 7.53 12.39
N PRO A 7 11.60 7.10 12.59
CA PRO A 7 10.97 6.14 11.68
C PRO A 7 10.67 6.79 10.33
N ARG A 8 10.58 5.96 9.30
CA ARG A 8 10.04 6.39 8.00
C ARG A 8 8.52 6.43 8.11
N LEU A 9 7.93 7.53 7.64
CA LEU A 9 6.49 7.66 7.51
C LEU A 9 6.09 7.17 6.11
N THR A 10 5.05 6.34 6.05
CA THR A 10 4.48 5.83 4.80
C THR A 10 2.98 6.10 4.78
N VAL A 11 2.39 6.10 3.59
CA VAL A 11 0.96 6.23 3.39
C VAL A 11 0.55 5.25 2.31
N ASP A 12 -0.52 4.51 2.55
CA ASP A 12 -1.17 3.66 1.56
C ASP A 12 -2.60 4.16 1.34
N ILE A 13 -3.13 3.98 0.13
CA ILE A 13 -4.48 4.40 -0.24
C ILE A 13 -5.31 3.17 -0.64
N ILE A 14 -6.52 3.07 -0.07
CA ILE A 14 -7.52 2.12 -0.53
C ILE A 14 -8.42 2.83 -1.53
N ILE A 15 -8.45 2.34 -2.78
CA ILE A 15 -9.30 2.87 -3.85
C ILE A 15 -10.39 1.83 -4.17
N GLU A 16 -11.64 2.19 -3.90
CA GLU A 16 -12.81 1.36 -4.21
C GLU A 16 -13.49 1.80 -5.52
N LEU A 17 -13.79 0.84 -6.39
CA LEU A 17 -14.55 1.08 -7.62
C LEU A 17 -16.06 0.96 -7.34
N ARG A 18 -16.65 2.03 -6.83
CA ARG A 18 -18.06 2.07 -6.36
C ARG A 18 -19.10 1.82 -7.46
N ASP A 19 -18.71 2.03 -8.71
CA ASP A 19 -19.53 1.84 -9.90
C ASP A 19 -19.56 0.38 -10.40
N ARG A 20 -18.79 -0.53 -9.78
CA ARG A 20 -18.73 -1.94 -10.16
C ARG A 20 -19.45 -2.85 -9.16
N PRO A 21 -20.04 -3.98 -9.64
CA PRO A 21 -20.52 -5.04 -8.76
C PRO A 21 -19.42 -5.46 -7.77
N ASP A 22 -19.83 -5.77 -6.54
CA ASP A 22 -18.95 -6.18 -5.43
C ASP A 22 -17.92 -5.12 -4.97
N ARG A 23 -17.95 -3.90 -5.53
CA ARG A 23 -17.10 -2.75 -5.13
C ARG A 23 -15.62 -3.15 -4.94
N PRO A 24 -14.95 -3.69 -5.97
CA PRO A 24 -13.60 -4.19 -5.87
C PRO A 24 -12.61 -3.07 -5.52
N ILE A 25 -11.49 -3.46 -4.93
CA ILE A 25 -10.39 -2.56 -4.56
C ILE A 25 -9.22 -2.68 -5.54
N ILE A 26 -8.48 -1.59 -5.72
CA ILE A 26 -7.27 -1.57 -6.55
C ILE A 26 -6.07 -2.07 -5.74
N LEU A 27 -5.31 -2.99 -6.33
CA LEU A 27 -3.99 -3.42 -5.89
C LEU A 27 -2.97 -3.17 -7.02
N ILE A 28 -1.71 -2.95 -6.66
CA ILE A 28 -0.59 -2.82 -7.59
C ILE A 28 0.43 -3.94 -7.38
N GLU A 29 1.10 -4.37 -8.45
CA GLU A 29 2.26 -5.23 -8.33
C GLU A 29 3.49 -4.39 -7.95
N ARG A 30 4.15 -4.77 -6.86
CA ARG A 30 5.35 -4.09 -6.39
C ARG A 30 6.51 -4.29 -7.38
N ARG A 31 6.94 -3.21 -8.02
CA ARG A 31 8.16 -3.22 -8.85
C ARG A 31 9.43 -3.48 -8.04
N ASN A 32 9.49 -2.99 -6.80
CA ASN A 32 10.65 -3.13 -5.91
C ASN A 32 10.38 -4.21 -4.85
N PRO A 33 11.40 -5.01 -4.47
CA PRO A 33 11.25 -6.04 -3.44
C PRO A 33 10.67 -5.51 -2.11
N PRO A 34 9.98 -6.36 -1.34
CA PRO A 34 9.57 -7.72 -1.69
C PRO A 34 8.51 -7.74 -2.82
N PRO A 35 8.53 -8.72 -3.75
CA PRO A 35 7.51 -8.83 -4.79
C PRO A 35 6.15 -9.23 -4.20
N GLY A 36 5.07 -8.84 -4.88
CA GLY A 36 3.70 -9.16 -4.49
C GLY A 36 2.71 -8.04 -4.78
N TRP A 37 1.45 -8.30 -4.46
CA TRP A 37 0.37 -7.32 -4.54
C TRP A 37 0.33 -6.46 -3.29
N ALA A 38 0.14 -5.16 -3.46
CA ALA A 38 0.06 -4.19 -2.37
C ALA A 38 -0.97 -3.11 -2.65
N PHE A 39 -1.33 -2.35 -1.62
CA PHE A 39 -2.02 -1.08 -1.80
C PHE A 39 -1.07 -0.07 -2.46
N PRO A 40 -1.60 0.86 -3.27
CA PRO A 40 -0.83 1.99 -3.75
C PRO A 40 -0.33 2.85 -2.58
N GLY A 41 0.99 3.11 -2.53
CA GLY A 41 1.68 3.84 -1.46
C GLY A 41 3.19 3.89 -1.65
#